data_AF-A0A660TCR4-F1
#
_entry.id   AF-A0A660TCR4-F1
#
_cell.length_a   1.000
_cell.length_b   1.000
_cell.length_c   1.000
_cell.angle_alpha   90.00
_cell.angle_beta   90.00
_cell.angle_gamma   90.00
#
_symmetry.space_group_name_H-M   'P 1'
#
loop_
_entity.id
_entity.type
_entity.pdbx_description
1 polymer ?
#
loop_
_entity_poly.entity_id
_entity_poly.type
_entity_poly.pdbx_seq_one_letter_code
_entity_poly.pdbx_strand_id
1 'polypeptide(L)'
;MINRNKTLFVSWPVLFLLSGCNPAYAAPPPPALPGPNPLIDRVLVSLQYFFPLLILIAVIVLIAAGIYIIAFKRIPIHRISKYTPTEIAQTRYASGEISREEYLEIIKDLKPKETEEKDIAEDTKN
;
A
#
# COMPACT_ATOMS: atom_id res chain seq x y z
N MET A 1 6.78 43.35 9.53
CA MET A 1 5.82 42.25 9.23
C MET A 1 5.64 41.41 10.49
N ILE A 2 4.38 41.35 10.96
CA ILE A 2 3.67 40.31 11.73
C ILE A 2 4.42 39.54 12.84
N ASN A 3 3.89 39.29 14.04
CA ASN A 3 3.09 40.00 15.06
C ASN A 3 2.89 38.95 16.19
N ARG A 4 3.32 39.31 17.40
CA ARG A 4 2.88 38.86 18.75
C ARG A 4 2.35 37.43 18.92
N ASN A 5 3.24 36.58 19.43
CA ASN A 5 2.89 35.38 20.17
C ASN A 5 2.63 35.75 21.64
N LYS A 6 1.49 35.28 22.19
CA LYS A 6 1.26 34.92 23.60
C LYS A 6 1.29 36.09 24.61
N THR A 7 0.39 36.28 25.56
CA THR A 7 -0.66 35.48 26.19
C THR A 7 -1.38 36.49 27.08
N LEU A 8 -2.64 36.82 26.79
CA LEU A 8 -3.47 37.62 27.70
C LEU A 8 -4.51 36.72 28.34
N PHE A 9 -4.14 36.29 29.54
CA PHE A 9 -5.01 35.80 30.60
C PHE A 9 -5.95 36.96 31.00
N VAL A 10 -7.19 36.98 30.50
CA VAL A 10 -8.22 37.91 31.00
C VAL A 10 -9.59 37.23 30.98
N SER A 11 -9.95 36.71 32.16
CA SER A 11 -11.30 36.65 32.73
C SER A 11 -12.44 35.98 31.94
N TRP A 12 -12.66 34.69 32.23
CA TRP A 12 -14.00 34.26 32.68
C TRP A 12 -14.23 34.90 34.05
N PRO A 13 -15.27 35.76 34.25
CA PRO A 13 -16.61 35.25 34.58
C PRO A 13 -17.76 36.28 34.35
N VAL A 14 -18.40 36.35 33.17
CA VAL A 14 -19.59 37.25 33.02
C VAL A 14 -20.66 36.68 32.08
N LEU A 15 -20.91 35.38 32.13
CA LEU A 15 -22.04 34.75 31.42
C LEU A 15 -22.92 33.92 32.36
N PHE A 16 -23.14 34.43 33.58
CA PHE A 16 -24.02 33.80 34.57
C PHE A 16 -25.15 34.70 35.11
N LEU A 17 -25.34 35.91 34.54
CA LEU A 17 -26.27 36.91 35.08
C LEU A 17 -27.46 37.26 34.16
N LEU A 18 -27.84 36.36 33.25
CA LEU A 18 -29.12 36.43 32.51
C LEU A 18 -30.02 35.22 32.82
N SER A 19 -29.98 34.71 34.05
CA SER A 19 -31.10 33.92 34.59
C SER A 19 -32.24 34.86 34.94
N GLY A 20 -32.89 35.37 33.89
CA GLY A 20 -34.23 35.93 34.01
C GLY A 20 -35.16 34.84 34.52
N CYS A 21 -35.79 35.10 35.67
CA CYS A 21 -36.90 34.33 36.19
C CYS A 21 -38.05 34.41 35.18
N ASN A 22 -38.09 33.47 34.23
CA ASN A 22 -39.29 33.21 33.47
C ASN A 22 -40.18 32.30 34.34
N PRO A 23 -41.46 32.60 34.55
CA PRO A 23 -42.36 31.67 35.22
C PRO A 23 -42.29 30.37 34.44
N ALA A 24 -41.95 29.29 35.15
CA ALA A 24 -41.76 27.97 34.61
C ALA A 24 -43.04 27.54 33.88
N TYR A 25 -43.08 27.74 32.57
CA TYR A 25 -43.88 26.91 31.69
C TYR A 25 -43.31 25.52 31.88
N ALA A 26 -44.01 24.68 32.64
CA ALA A 26 -43.66 23.29 32.85
C ALA A 26 -43.62 22.65 31.47
N ALA A 27 -42.42 22.52 30.90
CA ALA A 27 -42.21 21.72 29.72
C ALA A 27 -42.79 20.33 30.03
N PRO A 28 -43.62 19.76 29.14
CA PRO A 28 -44.12 18.40 29.35
C PRO A 28 -42.92 17.47 29.58
N PRO A 29 -43.06 16.46 30.46
CA PRO A 29 -41.97 15.54 30.73
C PRO A 29 -41.43 15.00 29.40
N PRO A 30 -40.09 14.93 29.22
CA PRO A 30 -39.52 14.40 28.00
C PRO A 30 -40.08 12.97 27.79
N PRO A 31 -40.41 12.59 26.55
CA PRO A 31 -40.89 11.24 26.26
C PRO A 31 -39.85 10.24 26.79
N ALA A 32 -40.34 9.23 27.50
CA ALA A 32 -39.49 8.17 28.04
C ALA A 32 -38.67 7.58 26.88
N LEU A 33 -37.34 7.67 26.99
CA LEU A 33 -36.44 7.05 26.02
C LEU A 33 -36.74 5.55 26.01
N PRO A 34 -36.75 4.91 24.82
CA PRO A 34 -36.88 3.47 24.74
C PRO A 34 -35.77 2.84 25.58
N GLY A 35 -36.15 1.96 26.50
CA GLY A 35 -35.21 1.26 27.38
C GLY A 35 -34.17 0.48 26.56
N PRO A 36 -33.06 0.08 27.20
CA PRO A 36 -32.02 -0.69 26.52
C PRO A 36 -32.63 -1.94 25.88
N ASN A 37 -32.48 -2.03 24.56
CA ASN A 37 -32.99 -3.16 23.79
C ASN A 37 -31.96 -4.30 23.91
N PRO A 38 -32.26 -5.38 24.65
CA PRO A 38 -31.29 -6.42 24.96
C PRO A 38 -30.78 -7.15 23.71
N LEU A 39 -31.55 -7.10 22.61
CA LEU A 39 -31.17 -7.61 21.30
C LEU A 39 -30.03 -6.80 20.67
N ILE A 40 -30.14 -5.47 20.72
CA ILE A 40 -29.16 -4.56 20.13
C ILE A 40 -27.86 -4.62 20.95
N ASP A 41 -27.97 -4.66 22.27
CA ASP A 41 -26.82 -4.76 23.17
C ASP A 41 -26.01 -6.05 22.96
N ARG A 42 -26.68 -7.20 22.75
CA ARG A 42 -26.00 -8.47 22.46
C ARG A 42 -25.28 -8.46 21.12
N VAL A 43 -25.88 -7.84 20.10
CA VAL A 43 -25.25 -7.71 18.77
C VAL A 43 -24.04 -6.79 18.84
N LEU A 44 -24.14 -5.65 19.53
CA LEU A 44 -23.03 -4.71 19.74
C LEU A 44 -21.87 -5.34 20.50
N VAL A 45 -22.16 -6.04 21.60
CA VAL A 45 -21.13 -6.76 22.38
C VAL A 45 -20.45 -7.82 21.52
N SER A 46 -21.21 -8.58 20.71
CA SER A 46 -20.63 -9.57 19.80
C SER A 46 -19.73 -8.91 18.76
N LEU A 47 -20.19 -7.84 18.12
CA LEU A 47 -19.40 -7.07 17.14
C LEU A 47 -18.11 -6.50 17.74
N GLN A 48 -18.14 -6.06 18.99
CA GLN A 48 -16.98 -5.55 19.73
C GLN A 48 -15.84 -6.58 19.79
N TYR A 49 -16.15 -7.88 19.89
CA TYR A 49 -15.15 -8.95 19.92
C TYR A 49 -14.63 -9.34 18.54
N PHE A 50 -15.47 -9.23 17.49
CA PHE A 50 -15.05 -9.54 16.11
C PHE A 50 -14.20 -8.42 15.48
N PHE A 51 -14.45 -7.16 15.84
CA PHE A 51 -13.74 -6.00 15.30
C PHE A 51 -12.21 -6.04 15.49
N PRO A 52 -11.65 -6.33 16.69
CA PRO A 52 -10.20 -6.39 16.87
C PRO A 52 -9.55 -7.52 16.07
N LEU A 53 -10.26 -8.64 15.90
CA LEU A 53 -9.79 -9.75 15.07
C LEU A 53 -9.68 -9.36 13.60
N LEU A 54 -10.69 -8.67 13.06
CA LEU A 54 -10.69 -8.17 11.69
C LEU A 54 -9.57 -7.13 11.47
N ILE A 55 -9.37 -6.23 12.44
CA ILE A 55 -8.28 -5.24 12.39
C ILE A 55 -6.92 -5.96 12.38
N LEU A 56 -6.73 -6.98 13.21
CA LEU A 56 -5.49 -7.75 13.26
C LEU A 56 -5.18 -8.41 11.92
N ILE A 57 -6.18 -9.05 11.31
CA ILE A 57 -6.03 -9.66 9.97
C ILE A 57 -5.68 -8.61 8.93
N ALA A 58 -6.37 -7.46 8.93
CA ALA A 58 -6.10 -6.38 7.98
C ALA A 58 -4.66 -5.86 8.12
N VAL A 59 -4.16 -5.68 9.36
CA VAL A 59 -2.78 -5.26 9.62
C VAL A 59 -1.77 -6.28 9.09
N ILE A 60 -2.01 -7.58 9.31
CA ILE A 60 -1.13 -8.65 8.80
C ILE A 60 -1.06 -8.61 7.26
N VAL A 61 -2.20 -8.47 6.58
CA VAL A 61 -2.26 -8.38 5.12
C VAL A 61 -1.51 -7.14 4.62
N LEU A 62 -1.66 -6.00 5.29
CA LEU A 62 -1.00 -4.75 4.92
C LEU A 62 0.52 -4.84 5.09
N ILE A 63 1.00 -5.49 6.16
CA ILE A 63 2.42 -5.78 6.37
C ILE A 63 2.94 -6.73 5.29
N ALA A 64 2.22 -7.82 5.00
CA ALA A 64 2.61 -8.78 3.96
C ALA A 64 2.69 -8.13 2.57
N ALA A 65 1.74 -7.27 2.22
CA ALA A 65 1.76 -6.49 0.99
C ALA A 65 2.94 -5.51 0.96
N GLY A 66 3.24 -4.84 2.08
CA GLY A 66 4.40 -3.96 2.20
C GLY A 66 5.72 -4.70 1.99
N ILE A 67 5.88 -5.87 2.63
CA ILE A 67 7.06 -6.73 2.46
C ILE A 67 7.16 -7.21 1.02
N TYR A 68 6.05 -7.63 0.40
CA TYR A 68 6.01 -8.03 -1.00
C TYR A 68 6.52 -6.90 -1.91
N ILE A 69 6.01 -5.68 -1.76
CA ILE A 69 6.43 -4.54 -2.58
C ILE A 69 7.92 -4.23 -2.36
N ILE A 70 8.40 -4.23 -1.11
CA ILE A 70 9.81 -3.94 -0.79
C ILE A 70 10.74 -5.03 -1.33
N ALA A 71 10.37 -6.30 -1.18
CA ALA A 71 11.15 -7.44 -1.68
C ALA A 71 11.22 -7.43 -3.21
N PHE A 72 10.10 -7.19 -3.89
CA PHE A 72 10.06 -7.11 -5.35
C PHE A 72 10.76 -5.86 -5.92
N LYS A 73 10.89 -4.77 -5.15
CA LYS A 73 11.63 -3.58 -5.58
C LYS A 73 13.15 -3.73 -5.47
N ARG A 74 13.64 -4.65 -4.62
CA ARG A 74 15.09 -4.92 -4.43
C ARG A 74 15.62 -6.14 -5.18
N ILE A 75 14.74 -7.04 -5.60
CA ILE A 75 15.12 -8.13 -6.49
C ILE A 75 14.78 -7.63 -7.89
N PRO A 76 15.74 -7.10 -8.68
CA PRO A 76 15.52 -7.11 -10.11
C PRO A 76 15.19 -8.57 -10.41
N ILE A 77 13.99 -8.83 -10.92
CA ILE A 77 13.66 -10.12 -11.53
C ILE A 77 14.50 -10.17 -12.80
N HIS A 78 15.81 -10.29 -12.61
CA HIS A 78 16.74 -10.86 -13.54
C HIS A 78 16.26 -12.31 -13.64
N ARG A 79 15.24 -12.52 -14.50
CA ARG A 79 15.15 -13.76 -15.24
C ARG A 79 16.43 -13.80 -16.06
N ILE A 80 17.53 -14.16 -15.42
CA ILE A 80 18.68 -14.72 -16.08
C ILE A 80 18.08 -15.99 -16.67
N SER A 81 17.60 -15.90 -17.91
CA SER A 81 17.46 -17.12 -18.69
C SER A 81 18.84 -17.74 -18.60
N LYS A 82 18.94 -18.90 -17.95
CA LYS A 82 20.22 -19.61 -17.82
C LYS A 82 20.87 -19.88 -19.17
N TYR A 83 20.11 -19.71 -20.25
CA TYR A 83 20.51 -19.86 -21.62
C TYR A 83 20.69 -18.51 -22.29
N THR A 84 21.86 -18.33 -22.88
CA THR A 84 22.10 -17.27 -23.85
C THR A 84 21.26 -17.52 -25.10
N PRO A 85 20.87 -16.48 -25.85
CA PRO A 85 20.09 -16.65 -27.08
C PRO A 85 20.80 -17.54 -28.11
N THR A 86 22.13 -17.59 -28.08
CA THR A 86 22.96 -18.50 -28.88
C THR A 86 22.79 -19.97 -28.47
N GLU A 87 22.77 -20.26 -27.16
CA GLU A 87 22.51 -21.62 -26.65
C GLU A 87 21.10 -22.13 -27.00
N ILE A 88 20.11 -21.24 -27.00
CA ILE A 88 18.74 -21.59 -27.42
C ILE A 88 18.71 -21.95 -28.90
N ALA A 89 19.35 -21.15 -29.76
CA ALA A 89 19.44 -21.44 -31.19
C ALA A 89 20.19 -22.76 -31.47
N GLN A 90 21.28 -23.01 -30.75
CA GLN A 90 22.04 -24.25 -30.86
C GLN A 90 21.21 -25.47 -30.44
N THR A 91 20.44 -25.35 -29.37
CA THR A 91 19.58 -26.44 -28.88
C THR A 91 18.49 -26.77 -29.89
N ARG A 92 17.85 -25.76 -30.50
CA ARG A 92 16.82 -25.96 -31.54
C ARG A 92 17.39 -26.56 -32.82
N TYR A 93 18.61 -26.19 -33.20
CA TYR A 93 19.29 -26.81 -34.34
C TYR A 93 19.61 -28.28 -34.05
N ALA A 94 20.10 -28.59 -32.84
CA ALA A 94 20.41 -29.96 -32.43
C ALA A 94 19.16 -30.85 -32.30
N SER A 95 18.00 -30.29 -31.94
CA SER A 95 16.73 -30.99 -31.94
C SER A 95 16.10 -31.15 -33.32
N GLY A 96 16.67 -30.51 -34.36
CA GLY A 96 16.13 -30.52 -35.72
C GLY A 96 14.86 -29.68 -35.88
N GLU A 97 14.55 -28.80 -34.93
CA GLU A 97 13.40 -27.88 -34.99
C GLU A 97 13.60 -26.77 -36.02
N ILE A 98 14.84 -26.38 -36.28
CA ILE A 98 15.20 -25.34 -37.24
C ILE A 98 16.16 -25.88 -38.30
N SER A 99 16.05 -25.31 -39.50
CA SER A 99 16.95 -25.62 -40.60
C SER A 99 18.35 -25.03 -40.37
N ARG A 100 19.35 -25.51 -41.13
CA ARG A 100 20.72 -24.99 -41.05
C ARG A 100 20.78 -23.53 -41.48
N GLU A 101 19.99 -23.16 -42.47
CA GLU A 101 19.89 -21.81 -43.03
C GLU A 101 19.35 -20.84 -41.97
N GLU A 102 18.28 -21.23 -41.28
CA GLU A 102 17.64 -20.47 -40.21
C GLU A 102 18.56 -20.30 -38.99
N TYR A 103 19.31 -21.35 -38.62
CA TYR A 103 20.32 -21.25 -37.56
C TYR A 103 21.41 -20.22 -37.89
N LEU A 104 21.91 -20.21 -39.13
CA LEU A 104 22.95 -19.27 -39.55
C LEU A 104 22.46 -17.82 -39.57
N GLU A 105 21.20 -17.59 -39.94
CA GLU A 105 20.57 -16.27 -39.91
C GLU A 105 20.46 -15.74 -38.46
N ILE A 106 19.98 -16.57 -37.53
CA ILE A 106 19.86 -16.22 -36.11
C ILE A 106 21.23 -15.90 -35.49
N ILE A 107 22.26 -16.70 -35.75
CA ILE A 107 23.61 -16.45 -35.24
C ILE A 107 24.20 -15.17 -35.83
N LYS A 108 23.94 -14.87 -37.10
CA LYS A 108 24.40 -13.65 -37.76
C LYS A 108 23.78 -12.40 -37.15
N ASP A 109 22.52 -12.46 -36.72
CA ASP A 109 21.81 -11.35 -36.07
C ASP A 109 22.20 -11.17 -34.59
N LEU A 110 22.66 -12.23 -33.93
CA LEU A 110 23.14 -12.19 -32.54
C LEU A 110 24.58 -11.66 -32.42
N LYS A 111 25.44 -11.96 -33.41
CA LYS A 111 26.86 -11.54 -33.43
C LYS A 111 27.11 -10.01 -33.38
N PRO A 112 26.33 -9.13 -34.05
CA PRO A 112 26.54 -7.70 -33.94
C PRO A 112 26.22 -7.14 -32.55
N LYS A 113 25.36 -7.81 -31.77
CA LYS A 113 24.89 -7.31 -30.47
C LYS A 113 25.81 -7.65 -29.30
N GLU A 114 26.56 -8.75 -29.35
CA GLU A 114 27.57 -9.08 -28.31
C GLU A 114 28.80 -8.16 -28.35
N THR A 115 29.06 -7.50 -29.49
CA THR A 115 30.19 -6.56 -29.60
C THR A 115 29.87 -5.24 -28.90
N GLU A 116 28.63 -4.74 -29.02
CA GLU A 116 28.20 -3.49 -28.39
C GLU A 116 28.12 -3.57 -26.85
N GLU A 117 27.85 -4.76 -26.29
CA GLU A 117 27.77 -4.94 -24.83
C GLU A 117 29.15 -5.04 -24.15
N LYS A 118 30.20 -5.45 -24.90
CA LYS A 118 31.58 -5.48 -24.38
C LYS A 118 32.22 -4.09 -24.37
N ASP A 119 31.93 -3.26 -25.37
CA ASP A 119 32.49 -1.91 -25.46
C ASP A 119 31.95 -0.98 -24.34
N ILE A 120 30.72 -1.20 -23.86
CA ILE A 120 30.13 -0.44 -22.74
C ILE A 120 30.70 -0.87 -21.38
N ALA A 121 31.10 -2.14 -21.24
CA ALA A 121 31.66 -2.68 -20.00
C ALA A 121 33.14 -2.27 -19.78
N GLU A 122 33.86 -1.88 -20.83
CA GLU A 122 35.25 -1.43 -20.74
C GLU A 122 35.36 0.06 -20.36
N ASP A 123 34.39 0.90 -20.75
CA ASP A 123 34.38 2.34 -20.46
C ASP A 123 33.93 2.68 -19.01
N THR A 124 33.35 1.73 -18.27
CA THR A 124 32.94 1.93 -16.86
C THR A 124 34.04 1.66 -15.84
N LYS A 125 35.28 1.38 -16.29
CA LYS A 125 36.42 1.03 -15.42
C LYS A 125 37.59 2.03 -15.45
N ASN A 126 37.46 3.15 -16.16
CA ASN A 126 38.50 4.20 -16.22
C ASN A 126 38.07 5.47 -15.49
#